data_AF-A0A351Q3W3-F1
#
_entry.id   AF-A0A351Q3W3-F1
#
_cell.length_a   1.000
_cell.length_b   1.000
_cell.length_c   1.000
_cell.angle_alpha   90.00
_cell.angle_beta   90.00
_cell.angle_gamma   90.00
#
_symmetry.space_group_name_H-M   'P 1'
#
loop_
_entity.id
_entity.type
_entity.pdbx_description
1 polymer ?
#
loop_
_entity_poly.entity_id
_entity_poly.type
_entity_poly.pdbx_seq_one_letter_code
_entity_poly.pdbx_strand_id
1 'polypeptide(L)' 'IRGKGCMIGIELNKPCKSLFPAAMAAGLIINVTADTVIRLLPPFIMTDDEADQVVAILAPLIKDFKQD' A
#
# COMPACT_ATOMS: atom_id res chain seq x y z
N ILE A 1 10.25 5.56 -1.68
CA ILE A 1 8.89 5.89 -2.17
C ILE A 1 9.02 6.80 -3.37
N ARG A 2 8.26 6.57 -4.45
CA ARG A 2 8.25 7.39 -5.67
C ARG A 2 6.81 7.67 -6.10
N GLY A 3 6.55 8.76 -6.82
CA GLY A 3 5.20 9.02 -7.36
C GLY A 3 5.07 10.33 -8.11
N LYS A 4 3.95 10.48 -8.85
CA LYS A 4 3.53 11.73 -9.50
C LYS A 4 2.01 11.87 -9.37
N GLY A 5 1.55 12.90 -8.67
CA GLY A 5 0.13 13.01 -8.28
C GLY A 5 -0.28 11.81 -7.43
N CYS A 6 -1.46 11.25 -7.69
CA CYS A 6 -1.99 10.08 -6.97
C CYS A 6 -1.37 8.75 -7.40
N MET A 7 -0.50 8.71 -8.41
CA MET A 7 0.21 7.48 -8.78
C MET A 7 1.44 7.31 -7.90
N ILE A 8 1.32 6.49 -6.85
CA ILE A 8 2.36 6.31 -5.82
C ILE A 8 2.87 4.86 -5.84
N GLY A 9 4.19 4.71 -5.83
CA GLY A 9 4.90 3.44 -5.71
C GLY A 9 5.75 3.39 -4.45
N ILE A 10 5.50 2.40 -3.59
CA ILE A 10 6.27 2.12 -2.39
C ILE A 10 7.07 0.84 -2.67
N GLU A 11 8.37 1.00 -2.87
CA GLU A 11 9.29 -0.12 -3.07
C GLU A 11 9.87 -0.55 -1.72
N LEU A 12 9.76 -1.84 -1.43
CA LEU A 12 10.34 -2.49 -0.28
C LEU A 12 11.62 -3.21 -0.68
N ASN A 13 12.51 -3.44 0.29
CA ASN A 13 13.77 -4.15 0.11
C ASN A 13 13.61 -5.68 0.14
N LYS A 14 12.37 -6.19 0.17
CA LYS A 14 12.02 -7.61 0.34
C LYS A 14 10.75 -7.94 -0.45
N PRO A 15 10.54 -9.21 -0.82
CA PRO A 15 9.25 -9.68 -1.32
C PRO A 15 8.14 -9.35 -0.33
N CYS A 16 7.02 -8.86 -0.83
CA CYS A 16 5.93 -8.34 -0.02
C CYS A 16 4.56 -8.79 -0.52
N LYS A 17 4.49 -9.98 -1.12
CA LYS A 17 3.23 -10.51 -1.66
C LYS A 17 2.23 -10.84 -0.55
N SER A 18 2.68 -11.24 0.64
CA SER A 18 1.77 -11.51 1.78
C SER A 18 1.19 -10.24 2.40
N LEU A 19 1.66 -9.04 2.05
CA LEU A 19 0.98 -7.80 2.43
C LEU A 19 -0.38 -7.64 1.75
N PHE A 20 -0.58 -8.25 0.58
CA PHE A 20 -1.88 -8.20 -0.12
C PHE A 20 -3.01 -8.81 0.70
N PRO A 21 -2.95 -10.09 1.15
CA PRO A 21 -4.01 -10.67 1.98
C PRO A 21 -4.17 -9.96 3.33
N ALA A 22 -3.08 -9.46 3.92
CA ALA A 22 -3.15 -8.69 5.19
C ALA A 22 -3.88 -7.36 5.01
N ALA A 23 -3.58 -6.60 3.95
CA ALA A 23 -4.27 -5.37 3.60
C ALA A 23 -5.74 -5.63 3.26
N MET A 24 -6.02 -6.70 2.49
CA MET A 24 -7.38 -7.10 2.14
C MET A 24 -8.22 -7.43 3.38
N ALA A 25 -7.65 -8.15 4.36
CA ALA A 25 -8.31 -8.44 5.63
C ALA A 25 -8.59 -7.18 6.45
N ALA A 26 -7.76 -6.14 6.31
CA ALA A 26 -7.96 -4.83 6.91
C ALA A 26 -8.87 -3.89 6.09
N GLY A 27 -9.47 -4.38 4.99
CA GLY A 27 -10.40 -3.61 4.15
C GLY A 27 -9.72 -2.74 3.07
N LEU A 28 -8.42 -2.91 2.83
CA LEU A 28 -7.66 -2.16 1.84
C LEU A 28 -7.18 -3.06 0.69
N ILE A 29 -7.52 -2.70 -0.54
CA ILE A 29 -7.02 -3.39 -1.73
C ILE A 29 -5.80 -2.64 -2.27
N ILE A 30 -4.64 -3.30 -2.26
CA ILE A 30 -3.39 -2.79 -2.82
C ILE A 30 -2.93 -3.68 -3.98
N ASN A 31 -2.13 -3.13 -4.88
CA ASN A 31 -1.48 -3.94 -5.92
C ASN A 31 0.00 -4.11 -5.62
N VAL A 32 0.48 -5.35 -5.53
CA VAL A 32 1.91 -5.66 -5.38
C VAL A 32 2.46 -6.13 -6.72
N THR A 33 3.47 -5.43 -7.21
CA THR A 33 4.09 -5.66 -8.52
C THR A 33 5.59 -5.86 -8.40
N ALA A 34 6.18 -6.64 -9.30
CA ALA A 34 7.59 -6.99 -9.28
C ALA A 34 8.07 -7.55 -7.92
N ASP A 35 7.17 -8.27 -7.22
CA ASP A 35 7.36 -8.85 -5.89
C ASP A 35 7.61 -7.89 -4.72
N THR A 36 8.09 -6.67 -4.98
CA THR A 36 8.60 -5.75 -3.94
C THR A 36 7.93 -4.38 -3.94
N VAL A 37 7.11 -4.06 -4.95
CA VAL A 37 6.56 -2.70 -5.12
C VAL A 37 5.05 -2.69 -4.91
N ILE A 38 4.61 -1.98 -3.87
CA ILE A 38 3.21 -1.66 -3.60
C ILE A 38 2.83 -0.43 -4.45
N ARG A 39 1.74 -0.52 -5.21
CA ARG A 39 1.18 0.58 -5.99
C ARG A 39 -0.12 1.06 -5.37
N LEU A 40 -0.18 2.36 -5.14
CA LEU A 40 -1.40 3.08 -4.76
C LEU A 40 -1.81 3.96 -5.93
N LEU A 41 -3.02 3.73 -6.40
CA LEU A 41 -3.67 4.46 -7.49
C LEU A 41 -5.12 4.73 -7.07
N PRO A 42 -5.33 5.58 -6.04
CA PRO A 42 -6.68 5.94 -5.63
C PRO A 42 -7.38 6.77 -6.71
N PRO A 43 -8.71 6.81 -6.71
CA PRO A 43 -9.48 7.65 -7.61
C PRO A 43 -9.22 9.14 -7.31
N PHE A 44 -9.28 10.01 -8.32
CA PHE A 44 -9.07 11.46 -8.13
C PHE A 44 -10.17 12.17 -7.35
N ILE A 45 -11.28 11.49 -7.07
CA ILE A 45 -12.37 11.98 -6.24
C ILE A 45 -12.20 11.61 -4.75
N MET A 46 -11.10 10.92 -4.39
CA MET A 46 -10.78 10.54 -3.01
C MET A 46 -10.64 11.79 -2.14
N THR A 47 -11.23 11.75 -0.96
CA THR A 47 -11.13 12.79 0.07
C THR A 47 -9.87 12.62 0.93
N ASP A 48 -9.47 13.69 1.63
CA ASP A 48 -8.34 13.63 2.54
C ASP A 48 -8.56 12.62 3.68
N ASP A 49 -9.79 12.49 4.20
CA ASP A 49 -10.13 11.50 5.23
C ASP A 49 -9.96 10.05 4.74
N GLU A 50 -10.35 9.76 3.49
CA GLU A 50 -10.14 8.45 2.88
C GLU A 50 -8.65 8.18 2.63
N ALA A 51 -7.88 9.21 2.26
CA ALA A 51 -6.42 9.09 2.12
C ALA A 51 -5.77 8.77 3.47
N ASP A 52 -6.20 9.44 4.55
CA ASP A 52 -5.75 9.17 5.91
C ASP A 52 -6.10 7.75 6.35
N GLN A 53 -7.28 7.24 5.99
CA GLN A 53 -7.66 5.84 6.24
C GLN A 53 -6.73 4.85 5.53
N VAL A 54 -6.39 5.10 4.26
CA VAL A 54 -5.43 4.25 3.52
C VAL A 54 -4.08 4.23 4.23
N VAL A 55 -3.57 5.39 4.64
CA VAL A 55 -2.28 5.50 5.34
C VAL A 55 -2.35 4.82 6.72
N ALA A 56 -3.44 5.01 7.45
CA ALA A 56 -3.64 4.41 8.78
C ALA A 56 -3.67 2.88 8.73
N ILE A 57 -4.18 2.28 7.65
CA ILE A 57 -4.17 0.83 7.45
C ILE A 57 -2.79 0.36 6.94
N LEU A 58 -2.25 1.02 5.92
CA LEU A 58 -1.08 0.52 5.20
C LEU A 58 0.24 0.72 5.98
N ALA A 59 0.41 1.86 6.64
CA ALA A 59 1.64 2.17 7.37
C ALA A 59 1.98 1.16 8.48
N PRO A 60 1.07 0.75 9.39
CA PRO A 60 1.38 -0.26 10.39
C PRO A 60 1.65 -1.63 9.76
N LEU A 61 0.89 -2.03 8.73
CA LEU A 61 1.13 -3.29 8.02
C LEU A 61 2.55 -3.36 7.46
N ILE A 62 3.04 -2.27 6.84
CA ILE A 62 4.42 -2.22 6.33
C ILE A 62 5.46 -2.20 7.46
N LYS A 63 5.20 -1.51 8.58
CA LYS A 63 6.12 -1.44 9.72
C LYS A 63 6.27 -2.78 10.43
N ASP A 64 5.17 -3.51 10.58
CA ASP A 64 5.14 -4.82 11.23
C ASP A 64 5.56 -5.96 10.28
N PHE A 65 5.67 -5.66 8.98
CA PHE A 65 6.11 -6.59 7.96
C PHE A 65 7.59 -6.96 8.14
N LYS A 66 7.84 -8.18 8.61
CA LYS A 66 9.21 -8.69 8.79
C LYS A 66 9.76 -9.35 7.52
N GLN A 67 8.95 -10.17 6.84
CA GLN A 67 9.27 -10.91 5.61
C GLN A 67 8.12 -11.88 5.23
N ASP A 68 8.03 -12.26 3.95
CA ASP A 68 7.27 -13.42 3.41
C ASP A 68 7.85 -14.79 3.84
#